data_AF-A0A2D5ZV25-F1
#
_entry.id   AF-A0A2D5ZV25-F1
#
_cell.length_a   1.000
_cell.length_b   1.000
_cell.length_c   1.000
_cell.angle_alpha   90.00
_cell.angle_beta   90.00
_cell.angle_gamma   90.00
#
_symmetry.space_group_name_H-M   'P 1'
#
loop_
_entity.id
_entity.type
_entity.pdbx_description
1 polymer ?
#
loop_
_entity_poly.entity_id
_entity_poly.type
_entity_poly.pdbx_seq_one_letter_code
_entity_poly.pdbx_strand_id
1 'polypeptide(L)'
;MEDAAYSPSIQTLIATGVFTFGYLSFLFVKTASKKIDLYDFVMLSNLALTPCVFLFFPDFSHFIAKLFGVRFPFVILFGLLFFVVFILLNRILRSIHRLEAQNRRLTQELSVAEAKLNQVPGPKR
;
A
#
# COMPACT_ATOMS: atom_id res chain seq x y z
N MET A 1 20.35 23.57 -26.05
CA MET A 1 19.53 23.65 -24.83
C MET A 1 20.22 22.75 -23.83
N GLU A 2 20.94 23.33 -22.87
CA GLU A 2 21.56 22.59 -21.77
C GLU A 2 20.46 21.85 -21.00
N ASP A 3 20.50 20.52 -21.05
CA ASP A 3 19.74 19.69 -20.14
C ASP A 3 20.31 19.94 -18.75
N ALA A 4 19.66 20.83 -17.99
CA ALA A 4 20.03 21.12 -16.62
C ALA A 4 20.00 19.82 -15.83
N ALA A 5 21.17 19.25 -15.55
CA ALA A 5 21.34 18.08 -14.71
C ALA A 5 20.64 18.36 -13.39
N TYR A 6 19.58 17.60 -13.10
CA TYR A 6 18.85 17.75 -11.85
C TYR A 6 19.79 17.36 -10.70
N SER A 7 20.35 18.35 -10.01
CA SER A 7 21.13 18.15 -8.80
C SER A 7 20.21 18.30 -7.58
N PRO A 8 19.80 17.21 -6.92
CA PRO A 8 18.96 17.32 -5.72
C PRO A 8 19.68 18.13 -4.64
N SER A 9 18.94 18.99 -3.95
CA SER A 9 19.48 19.74 -2.82
C SER A 9 19.89 18.78 -1.69
N ILE A 10 20.97 19.10 -0.98
CA ILE A 10 21.40 18.35 0.20
C ILE A 10 20.26 18.27 1.24
N GLN A 11 19.45 19.32 1.36
CA GLN A 11 18.29 19.33 2.25
C GLN A 11 17.25 18.28 1.85
N THR A 12 16.98 18.15 0.54
CA THR A 12 16.04 17.14 0.03
C THR A 12 16.58 15.72 0.19
N LEU A 13 17.88 15.51 -0.02
CA LEU A 13 18.54 14.22 0.19
C LEU A 13 18.44 13.77 1.65
N ILE A 14 18.74 14.66 2.59
CA ILE A 14 18.66 14.37 4.04
C ILE A 14 17.21 14.11 4.44
N ALA A 15 16.27 14.98 4.05
CA ALA A 15 14.86 14.84 4.40
C ALA A 15 14.27 13.52 3.89
N THR A 16 14.51 13.19 2.61
CA THR A 16 14.04 11.94 2.00
C THR A 16 14.73 10.72 2.61
N GLY A 17 16.03 10.80 2.93
CA GLY A 17 16.77 9.72 3.59
C GLY A 17 16.23 9.41 4.99
N VAL A 18 16.05 10.42 5.83
CA VAL A 18 15.50 10.27 7.19
C VAL A 18 14.07 9.72 7.13
N PHE A 19 13.23 10.26 6.24
CA PHE A 19 11.87 9.77 6.04
C PHE A 19 11.87 8.30 5.63
N THR A 20 12.66 7.92 4.63
CA THR A 20 12.72 6.56 4.11
C THR A 20 13.20 5.58 5.17
N PHE A 21 14.26 5.92 5.90
CA PHE A 21 14.79 5.08 6.96
C PHE A 21 13.78 4.89 8.09
N GLY A 22 13.15 5.98 8.56
CA GLY A 22 12.13 5.93 9.60
C GLY A 22 10.90 5.13 9.18
N TYR A 23 10.44 5.33 7.95
CA TYR A 23 9.29 4.62 7.40
C TYR A 23 9.55 3.12 7.22
N LEU A 24 10.69 2.74 6.65
CA LEU A 24 11.07 1.32 6.50
C LEU A 24 11.27 0.65 7.86
N SER A 25 11.87 1.34 8.83
CA SER A 25 12.01 0.82 10.20
C SER A 25 10.64 0.57 10.83
N PHE A 26 9.70 1.51 10.68
CA PHE A 26 8.33 1.36 11.14
C PHE A 26 7.62 0.16 10.49
N LEU A 27 7.73 0.02 9.17
CA LEU A 27 7.16 -1.11 8.44
C LEU A 27 7.80 -2.44 8.88
N PHE A 28 9.11 -2.46 9.09
CA PHE A 28 9.84 -3.63 9.55
C PHE A 28 9.36 -4.08 10.93
N VAL A 29 9.22 -3.16 11.90
CA VAL A 29 8.67 -3.47 13.22
C VAL A 29 7.25 -4.05 13.11
N LYS A 30 6.40 -3.47 12.25
CA LYS A 30 5.03 -3.98 12.04
C LYS A 30 5.01 -5.37 11.37
N THR A 31 5.94 -5.64 10.48
CA THR A 31 6.11 -6.93 9.80
C THR A 31 6.63 -7.99 10.78
N ALA A 32 7.64 -7.65 11.59
CA ALA A 32 8.15 -8.50 12.67
C ALA A 32 7.07 -8.81 13.72
N SER A 33 6.19 -7.85 13.98
CA SER A 33 5.03 -8.01 14.87
C SER A 33 3.86 -8.78 14.24
N LYS A 34 4.02 -9.35 13.04
CA LYS A 34 2.98 -10.05 12.24
C LYS A 34 1.68 -9.26 12.02
N LYS A 35 1.73 -7.93 12.16
CA LYS A 35 0.58 -7.04 11.88
C LYS A 35 0.40 -6.78 10.39
N ILE A 36 1.47 -6.95 9.63
CA ILE A 36 1.57 -6.71 8.20
C ILE A 36 2.24 -7.94 7.59
N ASP A 37 1.72 -8.41 6.45
CA ASP A 37 2.32 -9.52 5.69
C ASP A 37 3.54 -9.04 4.90
N LEU A 38 4.46 -9.94 4.55
CA LEU A 38 5.67 -9.62 3.77
C LEU A 38 5.32 -8.96 2.43
N TYR A 39 4.21 -9.37 1.80
CA TYR A 39 3.71 -8.72 0.60
C TYR A 39 3.40 -7.24 0.83
N ASP A 40 2.68 -6.91 1.90
CA ASP A 40 2.34 -5.53 2.23
C ASP A 40 3.59 -4.73 2.62
N PHE A 41 4.56 -5.36 3.28
CA PHE A 41 5.87 -4.76 3.55
C PHE A 41 6.59 -4.36 2.26
N VAL A 42 6.74 -5.29 1.30
CA VAL A 42 7.41 -5.02 0.01
C VAL A 42 6.67 -3.94 -0.76
N MET A 43 5.34 -4.04 -0.79
CA MET A 43 4.49 -3.11 -1.49
C MET A 43 4.57 -1.69 -0.93
N LEU A 44 4.46 -1.53 0.38
CA LEU A 44 4.57 -0.24 1.05
C LEU A 44 6.00 0.30 1.00
N SER A 45 7.01 -0.57 1.07
CA SER A 45 8.42 -0.18 0.92
C SER A 45 8.70 0.43 -0.45
N ASN A 46 8.07 -0.07 -1.52
CA ASN A 46 8.18 0.54 -2.85
C ASN A 46 7.72 2.00 -2.88
N LEU A 47 6.75 2.40 -2.03
CA LEU A 47 6.30 3.79 -1.94
C LEU A 47 7.42 4.74 -1.48
N ALA A 48 8.31 4.26 -0.60
CA ALA A 48 9.43 5.04 -0.09
C ALA A 48 10.72 4.85 -0.91
N LEU A 49 10.94 3.65 -1.44
CA LEU A 49 12.13 3.33 -2.22
C LEU A 49 12.09 3.92 -3.64
N THR A 50 10.92 3.97 -4.29
CA THR A 50 10.83 4.49 -5.67
C THR A 50 11.30 5.95 -5.77
N PRO A 51 10.87 6.88 -4.90
CA PRO A 51 11.40 8.24 -4.87
C PRO A 51 12.92 8.29 -4.61
N CYS A 52 13.44 7.44 -3.73
CA CYS A 52 14.87 7.35 -3.46
C CYS A 52 15.67 6.97 -4.71
N VAL A 53 15.22 5.98 -5.49
CA VAL A 53 15.92 5.59 -6.71
C VAL A 53 16.02 6.77 -7.68
N PHE A 54 14.93 7.53 -7.85
CA PHE A 54 14.92 8.71 -8.72
C PHE A 54 15.77 9.87 -8.18
N LEU A 55 15.87 10.02 -6.85
CA LEU A 55 16.63 11.08 -6.19
C LEU A 55 18.14 10.79 -6.17
N PHE A 56 18.54 9.56 -5.84
CA PHE A 56 19.94 9.17 -5.69
C PHE A 56 20.61 8.76 -7.02
N PHE A 57 19.83 8.38 -8.03
CA PHE A 57 20.33 7.97 -9.35
C PHE A 57 19.71 8.84 -10.46
N PRO A 58 20.10 10.13 -10.57
CA PRO A 58 19.55 11.04 -11.57
C PRO A 58 19.83 10.57 -13.00
N ASP A 59 20.97 9.94 -13.26
CA ASP A 59 21.31 9.39 -14.59
C ASP A 59 20.35 8.27 -15.01
N PHE A 60 19.97 7.40 -14.07
CA PHE A 60 18.98 6.35 -14.31
C PHE A 60 17.60 6.96 -14.62
N SER A 61 17.20 7.97 -13.87
CA SER A 61 15.97 8.73 -14.08
C SER A 61 15.93 9.38 -15.47
N HIS A 62 17.04 10.00 -15.89
CA HIS A 62 17.17 10.57 -17.24
C HIS A 62 17.13 9.52 -18.35
N PHE A 63 17.80 8.38 -18.15
CA PHE A 63 17.76 7.26 -19.08
C PHE A 63 16.33 6.73 -19.27
N ILE A 64 15.61 6.50 -18.18
CA ILE A 64 14.22 6.05 -18.17
C ILE A 64 13.33 7.09 -18.87
N ALA A 65 13.47 8.38 -18.55
CA ALA A 65 12.71 9.45 -19.20
C ALA A 65 12.91 9.45 -20.72
N LYS A 66 14.16 9.27 -21.18
CA LYS A 66 14.49 9.17 -22.61
C LYS A 66 13.89 7.93 -23.26
N LEU A 67 13.92 6.77 -22.59
CA LEU A 67 13.36 5.52 -23.09
C LEU A 67 11.84 5.61 -23.30
N PHE A 68 11.12 6.23 -22.37
CA PHE A 68 9.67 6.43 -22.46
C PHE A 68 9.27 7.68 -23.26
N GLY A 69 10.23 8.48 -23.75
CA GLY A 69 9.97 9.71 -24.48
C GLY A 69 9.29 10.80 -23.66
N VAL A 70 9.44 10.78 -22.33
CA VAL A 70 8.76 11.70 -21.41
C VAL A 70 9.67 12.86 -21.06
N ARG A 71 9.15 14.09 -21.16
CA ARG A 71 9.91 15.31 -20.88
C ARG A 71 10.35 15.43 -19.42
N PHE A 72 9.61 14.85 -18.49
CA PHE A 72 9.91 14.90 -17.06
C PHE A 72 9.83 13.51 -16.43
N PRO A 73 10.89 13.02 -15.76
CA PRO A 73 10.89 11.73 -15.09
C PRO A 73 9.84 11.64 -13.96
N PHE A 74 9.38 12.78 -13.43
CA PHE A 74 8.33 12.85 -12.42
C PHE A 74 7.01 12.19 -12.84
N VAL A 75 6.68 12.18 -14.14
CA VAL A 75 5.47 11.52 -14.64
C VAL A 75 5.54 10.00 -14.42
N ILE A 76 6.72 9.43 -14.63
CA ILE A 76 6.97 7.99 -14.46
C ILE A 76 6.94 7.65 -12.97
N LEU A 77 7.61 8.46 -12.14
CA LEU A 77 7.58 8.32 -10.68
C LEU A 77 6.14 8.39 -10.14
N PHE A 78 5.36 9.37 -10.56
CA PHE A 78 3.97 9.53 -10.12
C PHE A 78 3.08 8.38 -10.61
N GLY A 79 3.29 7.91 -11.85
CA GLY A 79 2.59 6.74 -12.38
C GLY A 79 2.86 5.47 -11.59
N LEU A 80 4.13 5.20 -11.24
CA LEU A 80 4.50 4.06 -10.40
C LEU A 80 3.89 4.16 -9.00
N LEU A 81 3.97 5.35 -8.39
CA LEU A 81 3.40 5.60 -7.08
C LEU A 81 1.88 5.41 -7.08
N PHE A 82 1.20 5.93 -8.12
CA PHE A 82 -0.23 5.77 -8.31
C PHE A 82 -0.62 4.31 -8.49
N PHE A 83 0.16 3.53 -9.24
CA PHE A 83 -0.07 2.10 -9.42
C PHE A 83 0.03 1.33 -8.09
N VAL A 84 1.03 1.64 -7.25
CA VAL A 84 1.16 1.07 -5.91
C VAL A 84 -0.08 1.41 -5.06
N VAL A 85 -0.48 2.68 -5.01
CA VAL A 85 -1.68 3.11 -4.26
C VAL A 85 -2.95 2.43 -4.80
N PHE A 86 -3.08 2.29 -6.11
CA PHE A 86 -4.21 1.64 -6.75
C PHE A 86 -4.34 0.17 -6.33
N ILE A 87 -3.23 -0.58 -6.30
CA ILE A 87 -3.24 -1.98 -5.82
C ILE A 87 -3.65 -2.04 -4.34
N LEU A 88 -3.17 -1.10 -3.50
CA LEU A 88 -3.53 -1.06 -2.06
C LEU A 88 -5.03 -0.87 -1.89
N LEU A 89 -5.59 0.11 -2.60
CA LEU A 89 -7.02 0.40 -2.57
C LEU A 89 -7.84 -0.79 -3.04
N ASN A 90 -7.46 -1.44 -4.14
CA ASN A 90 -8.16 -2.63 -4.64
C ASN A 90 -8.11 -3.78 -3.63
N ARG A 91 -6.97 -3.99 -2.95
CA ARG A 91 -6.84 -5.02 -1.92
C ARG A 91 -7.73 -4.71 -0.71
N ILE A 92 -7.74 -3.47 -0.24
CA ILE A 92 -8.60 -3.03 0.86
C ILE A 92 -10.07 -3.21 0.48
N LEU A 93 -10.46 -2.80 -0.73
CA LEU A 93 -11.82 -2.94 -1.23
C LEU A 93 -12.27 -4.41 -1.27
N ARG A 94 -11.42 -5.31 -1.79
CA ARG A 94 -11.71 -6.76 -1.77
C ARG A 94 -11.85 -7.30 -0.35
N SER A 95 -11.01 -6.85 0.57
CA SER A 95 -11.11 -7.24 1.98
C SER A 95 -12.42 -6.78 2.60
N ILE A 96 -12.82 -5.52 2.36
CA ILE A 96 -14.09 -4.96 2.82
C ILE A 96 -15.26 -5.79 2.30
N HIS A 97 -15.32 -6.06 1.00
CA HIS A 97 -16.40 -6.87 0.42
C HIS A 97 -16.44 -8.30 0.98
N ARG A 98 -15.28 -8.91 1.23
CA ARG A 98 -15.22 -10.23 1.87
C ARG A 98 -15.77 -10.18 3.30
N LEU A 99 -15.39 -9.18 4.07
CA LEU A 99 -15.88 -8.99 5.44
C LEU A 99 -17.37 -8.71 5.46
N GLU A 100 -17.88 -7.89 4.54
CA GLU A 100 -19.30 -7.59 4.37
C GLU A 100 -20.10 -8.87 4.08
N ALA A 101 -19.63 -9.70 3.15
CA ALA A 101 -20.26 -10.97 2.82
C ALA A 101 -20.28 -11.95 4.02
N GLN A 102 -19.19 -12.02 4.78
CA GLN A 102 -19.12 -12.83 5.99
C GLN A 102 -20.08 -12.33 7.07
N ASN A 103 -20.15 -11.02 7.28
CA ASN A 103 -21.02 -10.41 8.26
C ASN A 103 -22.49 -10.69 7.92
N ARG A 104 -22.88 -10.52 6.65
CA ARG A 104 -24.24 -10.86 6.19
C ARG A 104 -24.59 -12.32 6.43
N ARG A 105 -23.66 -13.24 6.14
CA ARG A 105 -23.85 -14.67 6.38
C ARG A 105 -24.02 -14.99 7.87
N LEU A 106 -23.17 -14.41 8.73
CA LEU A 106 -23.26 -14.58 10.18
C LEU A 106 -24.59 -14.06 10.73
N THR A 107 -25.07 -12.92 10.26
CA THR A 107 -26.39 -12.40 10.66
C THR A 107 -27.51 -13.38 10.28
N GLN A 108 -27.46 -13.97 9.08
CA GLN A 108 -28.45 -14.95 8.65
C GLN A 108 -28.41 -16.23 9.49
N GLU A 109 -27.21 -16.76 9.75
CA GLU A 109 -27.02 -17.96 10.59
C GLU A 109 -27.54 -17.70 12.02
N LEU A 110 -27.29 -16.51 12.57
CA LEU A 110 -27.80 -16.10 13.89
C LEU A 110 -29.33 -16.05 13.92
N SER A 111 -29.96 -15.39 12.94
CA SER A 111 -31.43 -15.31 12.86
C SER A 111 -32.09 -16.69 12.74
N VAL A 112 -31.48 -17.61 11.99
CA VAL A 112 -31.97 -19.00 11.88
C VAL A 112 -31.81 -19.75 13.20
N ALA A 113 -30.70 -19.56 13.92
CA ALA A 113 -30.46 -20.16 15.22
C ALA A 113 -31.47 -19.67 16.28
N GLU A 114 -31.73 -18.35 16.33
CA GLU A 114 -32.75 -17.77 17.21
C GLU A 114 -34.16 -18.29 16.89
N ALA A 115 -34.51 -18.39 15.60
CA ALA A 115 -35.81 -18.93 15.19
C ALA A 115 -35.99 -20.39 15.65
N LYS A 116 -34.93 -21.21 15.56
CA LYS A 116 -34.96 -22.60 16.05
C LYS A 116 -35.11 -22.66 17.57
N LEU A 117 -34.39 -21.83 18.32
CA LEU A 117 -34.50 -21.78 19.78
C LEU A 117 -35.91 -21.38 20.24
N ASN A 118 -36.53 -20.40 19.59
CA ASN A 118 -37.89 -19.97 19.90
C ASN A 118 -38.98 -20.98 19.53
N GLN A 119 -38.67 -21.95 18.66
CA GLN A 119 -39.58 -23.05 18.29
C GLN A 119 -39.42 -24.30 19.15
N VAL A 120 -38.40 -24.39 20.02
CA VAL A 120 -38.29 -25.50 20.98
C VAL A 120 -39.32 -25.26 22.09
N PRO A 121 -40.37 -26.09 22.22
CA PRO A 121 -41.33 -25.94 23.30
C PRO A 121 -40.59 -26.16 24.63
N GLY A 122 -40.72 -25.19 25.54
CA GLY A 122 -40.12 -25.28 26.87
C GLY A 122 -40.50 -26.59 27.58
N PRO A 123 -39.63 -27.10 28.48
CA PRO A 123 -39.90 -28.36 29.17
C PRO A 123 -41.26 -28.27 29.84
N LYS A 124 -42.18 -29.18 29.45
CA LYS A 124 -43.46 -29.34 30.14
C LYS A 124 -43.15 -29.67 31.60
N ARG A 125 -43.37 -28.68 32.47
CA ARG A 125 -43.38 -28.88 33.92
C ARG A 125 -44.57 -29.74 34.32
#